data_AF-A0AAW8M6P0-F1
#
_entry.id   AF-A0AAW8M6P0-F1
#
_cell.length_a   1.000
_cell.length_b   1.000
_cell.length_c   1.000
_cell.angle_alpha   90.00
_cell.angle_beta   90.00
_cell.angle_gamma   90.00
#
_symmetry.space_group_name_H-M   'P 1'
#
loop_
_entity.id
_entity.type
_entity.pdbx_description
1 polymer ?
#
loop_
_entity_poly.entity_id
_entity_poly.type
_entity_poly.pdbx_seq_one_letter_code
_entity_poly.pdbx_strand_id
1 'polypeptide(L)'
;MPNYLDEAHRAEIVRLSTTFTSQTEWPTWLLLVGFYLAWVFIVFYGTTLGEVFTIVLLVPLLVLWMSIQHELIHGHPTRWPAMNKALGFLPFAVWYPYDIYRDTHLAHHNDAVLTVPGQDPESRYVTAAF
;
A
#
# COMPACT_ATOMS: atom_id res chain seq x y z
N MET A 1 13.27 -3.80 -20.54
CA MET A 1 14.37 -4.62 -19.99
C MET A 1 13.97 -6.08 -20.11
N PRO A 2 14.87 -7.03 -20.43
CA PRO A 2 14.46 -8.43 -20.44
C PRO A 2 14.22 -8.84 -18.98
N ASN A 3 13.02 -9.37 -18.70
CA ASN A 3 12.70 -10.06 -17.46
C ASN A 3 13.66 -11.24 -17.31
N TYR A 4 14.83 -11.02 -16.70
CA TYR A 4 15.81 -12.06 -16.44
C TYR A 4 15.34 -12.88 -15.24
N LEU A 5 14.27 -13.62 -15.44
CA LEU A 5 13.92 -14.74 -14.60
C LEU A 5 14.53 -15.97 -15.26
N ASP A 6 15.59 -16.49 -14.66
CA ASP A 6 16.09 -17.82 -15.01
C ASP A 6 15.05 -18.90 -14.64
N GLU A 7 15.32 -20.14 -15.05
CA GLU A 7 14.38 -21.24 -14.84
C GLU A 7 14.11 -21.52 -13.35
N ALA A 8 15.10 -21.32 -12.49
CA ALA A 8 14.97 -21.53 -11.05
C ALA A 8 14.02 -20.49 -10.44
N HIS A 9 14.20 -19.20 -10.77
CA HIS A 9 13.32 -18.13 -10.33
C HIS A 9 11.88 -18.34 -10.82
N ARG A 10 11.69 -18.79 -12.07
CA ARG A 10 10.36 -19.10 -12.60
C ARG A 10 9.68 -20.23 -11.83
N ALA A 11 10.41 -21.31 -11.56
CA ALA A 11 9.89 -22.44 -10.79
C ALA A 11 9.52 -22.03 -9.36
N GLU A 12 10.31 -21.16 -8.74
CA GLU A 12 10.03 -20.61 -7.43
C GLU A 12 8.76 -19.74 -7.42
N ILE A 13 8.58 -18.84 -8.39
CA ILE A 13 7.37 -18.02 -8.52
C ILE A 13 6.14 -18.91 -8.66
N VAL A 14 6.19 -19.94 -9.51
CA VAL A 14 5.07 -20.89 -9.66
C VAL A 14 4.78 -21.60 -8.34
N ARG A 15 5.81 -22.10 -7.64
CA ARG A 15 5.65 -22.73 -6.33
C ARG A 15 5.01 -21.78 -5.32
N LEU A 16 5.51 -20.54 -5.20
CA LEU A 16 5.00 -19.53 -4.28
C LEU A 16 3.54 -19.16 -4.60
N SER A 17 3.20 -19.06 -5.89
CA SER A 17 1.83 -18.76 -6.34
C SER A 17 0.81 -19.83 -5.90
N THR A 18 1.24 -21.07 -5.69
CA THR A 18 0.36 -22.16 -5.20
C THR A 18 0.26 -22.25 -3.68
N THR A 19 1.00 -21.42 -2.93
CA THR A 19 0.94 -21.45 -1.47
C THR A 19 -0.39 -20.91 -0.97
N PHE A 20 -0.82 -21.36 0.21
CA PHE A 20 -2.02 -20.86 0.86
C PHE A 20 -1.98 -19.33 1.04
N THR A 21 -0.83 -18.78 1.42
CA THR A 21 -0.65 -17.33 1.56
C THR A 21 -0.90 -16.57 0.27
N SER A 22 -0.31 -17.00 -0.86
CA SER A 22 -0.52 -16.33 -2.15
C SER A 22 -1.93 -16.53 -2.71
N GLN A 23 -2.55 -17.68 -2.47
CA GLN A 23 -3.90 -17.97 -2.97
C GLN A 23 -5.01 -17.24 -2.20
N THR A 24 -4.77 -16.91 -0.93
CA THR A 24 -5.79 -16.32 -0.05
C THR A 24 -5.52 -14.88 0.33
N GLU A 25 -4.28 -14.42 0.21
CA GLU A 25 -3.87 -13.08 0.66
C GLU A 25 -4.24 -12.81 2.12
N TRP A 26 -4.31 -13.87 2.95
CA TRP A 26 -4.76 -13.78 4.35
C TRP A 26 -3.98 -12.75 5.19
N PRO A 27 -2.67 -12.49 4.98
CA PRO A 27 -1.97 -11.46 5.75
C PRO A 27 -2.54 -10.07 5.47
N THR A 28 -2.83 -9.75 4.20
CA THR A 28 -3.43 -8.47 3.80
C THR A 28 -4.83 -8.33 4.37
N TRP A 29 -5.63 -9.41 4.36
CA TRP A 29 -6.93 -9.42 5.04
C TRP A 29 -6.82 -9.19 6.55
N LEU A 30 -5.86 -9.84 7.22
CA LEU A 30 -5.62 -9.67 8.65
C LEU A 30 -5.23 -8.23 8.97
N LEU A 31 -4.34 -7.63 8.17
CA LEU A 31 -3.93 -6.23 8.32
C LEU A 31 -5.11 -5.28 8.14
N LEU A 32 -5.96 -5.49 7.13
CA LEU A 32 -7.17 -4.70 6.90
C LEU A 32 -8.11 -4.76 8.10
N VAL A 33 -8.50 -5.97 8.53
CA VAL A 33 -9.42 -6.16 9.65
C VAL A 33 -8.82 -5.59 10.94
N GLY A 34 -7.55 -5.90 11.21
CA GLY A 34 -6.83 -5.40 12.37
C GLY A 34 -6.75 -3.87 12.39
N PHE A 35 -6.47 -3.25 11.25
CA PHE A 35 -6.45 -1.79 11.11
C PHE A 35 -7.82 -1.18 11.45
N TYR A 36 -8.89 -1.66 10.81
CA TYR A 36 -10.24 -1.11 11.03
C TYR A 36 -10.67 -1.23 12.49
N LEU A 37 -10.43 -2.40 13.11
CA LEU A 37 -10.74 -2.63 14.52
C LEU A 37 -9.91 -1.74 15.44
N ALA A 38 -8.60 -1.63 15.21
CA ALA A 38 -7.72 -0.79 16.01
C ALA A 38 -8.08 0.69 15.88
N TRP A 39 -8.39 1.15 14.67
CA TRP A 39 -8.77 2.53 14.42
C TRP A 39 -10.08 2.88 15.14
N VAL A 40 -11.12 2.05 14.98
CA VAL A 40 -12.40 2.22 15.67
C VAL A 40 -12.16 2.26 17.19
N PHE A 41 -11.42 1.30 17.73
CA PHE A 41 -11.12 1.25 19.16
C PHE A 41 -10.43 2.53 19.65
N ILE A 42 -9.34 2.96 19.00
CA ILE A 42 -8.57 4.12 19.45
C ILE A 42 -9.41 5.41 19.34
N VAL A 43 -10.21 5.56 18.29
CA VAL A 43 -11.08 6.74 18.12
C VAL A 43 -12.20 6.77 19.15
N PHE A 44 -12.91 5.66 19.36
CA PHE A 44 -14.03 5.62 20.31
C PHE A 44 -13.59 5.73 21.77
N TYR A 45 -12.42 5.18 22.13
CA TYR A 45 -11.90 5.22 23.49
C TYR A 45 -10.82 6.30 23.71
N GLY A 46 -10.58 7.18 22.73
CA GLY A 46 -9.51 8.17 22.77
C GLY A 46 -9.57 9.10 23.99
N THR A 47 -10.78 9.51 24.40
CA THR A 47 -10.97 10.34 25.60
C THR A 47 -10.51 9.63 26.88
N THR A 48 -10.74 8.32 26.99
CA THR A 48 -10.30 7.49 28.13
C THR A 48 -8.80 7.23 28.08
N LEU A 49 -8.22 7.07 26.89
CA LEU A 49 -6.78 6.87 26.68
C LEU A 49 -5.96 8.13 26.99
N GLY A 50 -6.57 9.30 26.81
CA GLY A 50 -5.90 10.60 26.91
C GLY A 50 -5.20 10.99 25.60
N GLU A 51 -5.17 12.28 25.32
CA GLU A 51 -4.77 12.84 24.01
C GLU A 51 -3.40 12.34 23.53
N VAL A 52 -2.38 12.39 24.40
CA VAL A 52 -1.01 11.98 24.04
C VAL A 52 -0.95 10.51 23.63
N PHE A 53 -1.59 9.61 24.39
CA PHE A 53 -1.59 8.19 24.07
C PHE A 53 -2.40 7.90 22.81
N THR A 54 -3.53 8.57 22.62
CA THR A 54 -4.31 8.47 21.37
C THR A 54 -3.47 8.84 20.17
N ILE A 55 -2.75 9.96 20.21
CA ILE A 55 -1.86 10.40 19.12
C ILE A 55 -0.74 9.39 18.87
N VAL A 56 -0.04 8.96 19.93
CA VAL A 56 1.06 7.99 19.82
C VAL A 56 0.63 6.66 19.22
N LEU A 57 -0.61 6.22 19.45
CA LEU A 57 -1.15 5.01 18.85
C LEU A 57 -1.67 5.23 17.42
N LEU A 58 -2.33 6.36 17.14
CA LEU A 58 -2.88 6.65 15.82
C LEU A 58 -1.78 6.86 14.77
N VAL A 59 -0.69 7.57 15.10
CA VAL A 59 0.38 7.87 14.13
C VAL A 59 0.93 6.61 13.44
N PRO A 60 1.45 5.59 14.15
CA PRO A 60 1.95 4.38 13.51
C PRO A 60 0.83 3.58 12.82
N LEU A 61 -0.40 3.64 13.35
CA LEU A 61 -1.55 2.99 12.70
C LEU A 61 -1.86 3.64 11.33
N LEU A 62 -1.80 4.96 11.23
CA LEU A 62 -1.98 5.67 9.96
C LEU A 62 -0.80 5.48 8.99
N VAL A 63 0.43 5.31 9.51
CA VAL A 63 1.56 4.88 8.68
C VAL A 63 1.31 3.48 8.13
N LEU A 64 0.82 2.55 8.95
CA LEU A 64 0.43 1.21 8.50
C LEU A 64 -0.68 1.29 7.45
N TRP A 65 -1.64 2.20 7.59
CA TRP A 65 -2.66 2.44 6.57
C TRP A 65 -2.06 2.76 5.21
N MET A 66 -1.04 3.61 5.16
CA MET A 66 -0.37 3.95 3.89
C MET A 66 0.27 2.70 3.26
N SER A 67 0.88 1.83 4.06
CA SER A 67 1.40 0.55 3.57
C SER A 67 0.29 -0.38 3.08
N ILE A 68 -0.84 -0.46 3.79
CA ILE A 68 -1.99 -1.27 3.34
C ILE A 68 -2.53 -0.70 2.01
N GLN A 69 -2.70 0.62 1.92
CA GLN A 69 -3.23 1.27 0.72
C GLN A 69 -2.30 1.07 -0.48
N HIS A 70 -0.98 1.07 -0.28
CA HIS A 70 0.03 0.69 -1.27
C HIS A 70 -0.21 -0.72 -1.83
N GLU A 71 -0.41 -1.72 -0.96
CA GLU A 71 -0.70 -3.09 -1.44
C GLU A 71 -2.06 -3.17 -2.18
N LEU A 72 -3.06 -2.37 -1.74
CA LEU A 72 -4.37 -2.36 -2.38
C LEU A 72 -4.32 -1.83 -3.82
N ILE A 73 -3.53 -0.78 -4.07
CA ILE A 73 -3.35 -0.22 -5.42
C ILE A 73 -2.58 -1.16 -6.34
N HIS A 74 -1.77 -2.06 -5.78
CA HIS A 74 -1.10 -3.15 -6.51
C HIS A 74 -2.01 -4.33 -6.85
N GLY A 75 -3.26 -4.34 -6.38
CA GLY A 75 -4.20 -5.40 -6.72
C GLY A 75 -4.36 -6.48 -5.64
N HIS A 76 -3.89 -6.23 -4.42
CA HIS A 76 -4.16 -7.11 -3.27
C HIS A 76 -5.34 -6.57 -2.44
N PRO A 77 -6.02 -7.40 -1.64
CA PRO A 77 -5.95 -8.86 -1.63
C PRO A 77 -6.79 -9.50 -2.76
N THR A 78 -7.46 -8.71 -3.62
CA THR A 78 -8.37 -9.25 -4.64
C THR A 78 -7.97 -8.85 -6.05
N ARG A 79 -8.19 -9.74 -7.02
CA ARG A 79 -8.03 -9.44 -8.46
C ARG A 79 -8.98 -8.36 -9.02
N TRP A 80 -9.85 -7.77 -8.19
CA TRP A 80 -10.85 -6.79 -8.62
C TRP A 80 -10.48 -5.39 -8.11
N PRO A 81 -9.96 -4.50 -8.98
CA PRO A 81 -9.53 -3.16 -8.56
C PRO A 81 -10.63 -2.34 -7.86
N ALA A 82 -11.89 -2.51 -8.27
CA ALA A 82 -13.02 -1.83 -7.62
C ALA A 82 -13.24 -2.29 -6.16
N MET A 83 -13.02 -3.57 -5.86
CA MET A 83 -13.11 -4.10 -4.49
C MET A 83 -11.96 -3.58 -3.64
N ASN A 84 -10.72 -3.63 -4.15
CA ASN A 84 -9.56 -3.11 -3.41
C ASN A 84 -9.68 -1.60 -3.18
N LYS A 85 -10.20 -0.85 -4.17
CA LYS A 85 -10.55 0.56 -4.00
C LYS A 85 -11.56 0.74 -2.88
N ALA A 86 -12.66 -0.01 -2.88
CA ALA A 86 -13.67 0.10 -1.83
C ALA A 86 -13.09 -0.15 -0.43
N LEU A 87 -12.19 -1.14 -0.29
CA LEU A 87 -11.49 -1.45 0.96
C LEU A 87 -10.55 -0.32 1.42
N GLY A 88 -9.89 0.36 0.47
CA GLY A 88 -8.85 1.38 0.72
C GLY A 88 -9.28 2.83 0.52
N PHE A 89 -10.56 3.08 0.24
CA PHE A 89 -11.03 4.40 -0.22
C PHE A 89 -10.96 5.48 0.86
N LEU A 90 -11.09 5.09 2.13
CA LEU A 90 -11.22 6.04 3.23
C LEU A 90 -9.92 6.84 3.42
N PRO A 91 -10.02 8.17 3.63
CA PRO A 91 -8.86 9.07 3.64
C PRO A 91 -8.16 9.10 5.00
N PHE A 92 -7.89 7.95 5.63
CA PHE A 92 -7.35 7.90 7.00
C PHE A 92 -5.99 8.59 7.14
N ALA A 93 -5.12 8.54 6.12
CA ALA A 93 -3.80 9.16 6.16
C ALA A 93 -3.78 10.66 5.80
N VAL A 94 -4.92 11.25 5.41
CA VAL A 94 -5.07 12.70 5.14
C VAL A 94 -4.00 13.26 4.19
N TRP A 95 -3.51 12.45 3.24
CA TRP A 95 -2.39 12.83 2.37
C TRP A 95 -2.83 12.96 0.91
N TYR A 96 -3.15 11.84 0.23
CA TYR A 96 -3.67 11.85 -1.14
C TYR A 96 -5.01 11.11 -1.25
N PRO A 97 -5.96 11.61 -2.08
CA PRO A 97 -7.11 10.82 -2.49
C PRO A 97 -6.67 9.52 -3.18
N TYR A 98 -7.39 8.43 -2.92
CA TYR A 98 -7.02 7.09 -3.38
C TYR A 98 -6.70 7.01 -4.88
N ASP A 99 -7.55 7.61 -5.73
CA ASP A 99 -7.35 7.55 -7.18
C ASP A 99 -6.10 8.31 -7.64
N ILE A 100 -5.83 9.47 -7.05
CA ILE A 100 -4.60 10.24 -7.35
C ILE A 100 -3.38 9.42 -6.93
N TYR A 101 -3.38 8.88 -5.70
CA TYR A 101 -2.28 8.06 -5.23
C TYR A 101 -2.05 6.83 -6.11
N ARG A 102 -3.12 6.08 -6.45
CA ARG A 102 -3.03 4.93 -7.36
C ARG A 102 -2.40 5.34 -8.69
N ASP A 103 -2.93 6.39 -9.33
CA ASP A 103 -2.52 6.73 -10.69
C ASP A 103 -1.09 7.27 -10.72
N THR A 104 -0.69 8.10 -9.75
CA THR A 104 0.71 8.57 -9.64
C THR A 104 1.66 7.43 -9.31
N HIS A 105 1.29 6.55 -8.39
CA HIS A 105 2.15 5.47 -7.95
C HIS A 105 2.33 4.40 -9.03
N LEU A 106 1.26 4.02 -9.74
CA LEU A 106 1.38 3.12 -10.88
C LEU A 106 2.22 3.73 -12.02
N ALA A 107 2.20 5.06 -12.19
CA ALA A 107 3.09 5.74 -13.12
C ALA A 107 4.56 5.72 -12.65
N HIS A 108 4.82 5.81 -11.34
CA HIS A 108 6.16 5.61 -10.75
C HIS A 108 6.72 4.22 -11.08
N HIS A 109 5.90 3.16 -10.97
CA HIS A 109 6.28 1.77 -11.31
C HIS A 109 6.55 1.50 -12.80
N ASN A 110 6.60 2.53 -13.64
CA ASN A 110 7.11 2.40 -15.00
C ASN A 110 8.65 2.36 -15.00
N ASP A 111 9.20 1.14 -14.97
CA ASP A 111 10.65 0.86 -14.98
C ASP A 111 11.46 1.66 -16.00
N ALA A 112 10.88 1.98 -17.17
CA ALA A 112 11.60 2.68 -18.23
C ALA A 112 12.01 4.13 -17.86
N VAL A 113 11.28 4.75 -16.93
CA VAL A 113 11.48 6.13 -16.48
C VAL A 113 11.56 6.24 -14.96
N LEU A 114 11.66 5.12 -14.26
CA LEU A 114 11.75 5.05 -12.80
C LEU A 114 12.92 5.92 -12.32
N THR A 115 12.68 6.74 -11.30
CA THR A 115 13.60 7.72 -10.73
C THR A 115 14.01 8.92 -11.61
N VAL A 116 13.54 9.01 -12.86
CA VAL A 116 13.90 10.12 -13.75
C VAL A 116 13.18 11.42 -13.34
N PRO A 117 13.91 12.49 -12.94
CA PRO A 117 13.30 13.76 -12.53
C PRO A 117 12.34 14.32 -13.60
N GLY A 118 11.15 14.75 -13.19
CA GLY A 118 10.14 15.34 -14.07
C GLY A 118 9.36 14.34 -14.95
N GLN A 119 9.71 13.05 -14.90
CA GLN A 119 8.93 11.98 -15.56
C GLN A 119 8.33 11.02 -14.54
N ASP A 120 9.12 10.62 -13.55
CA ASP A 120 8.65 9.85 -12.41
C ASP A 120 7.99 10.81 -11.37
N PRO A 121 6.68 10.67 -11.10
CA PRO A 121 5.95 11.54 -10.17
C PRO A 121 6.40 11.39 -8.71
N GLU A 122 7.14 10.33 -8.36
CA GLU A 122 7.67 10.09 -7.01
C GLU A 122 9.20 10.23 -6.93
N SER A 123 9.85 10.70 -8.00
CA SER A 123 11.29 10.93 -7.98
C SER A 123 11.67 12.05 -7.01
N ARG A 124 12.67 11.77 -6.17
CA ARG A 124 13.33 12.75 -5.29
C ARG A 124 14.62 13.32 -5.89
N TYR A 125 14.95 12.95 -7.12
CA TYR A 125 16.11 13.48 -7.83
C TYR A 125 15.76 14.79 -8.53
N VAL A 126 16.78 15.60 -8.77
CA VAL A 126 16.66 16.93 -9.37
C VAL A 126 17.60 17.03 -10.58
N THR A 127 17.20 17.76 -11.61
CA THR A 127 18.09 18.05 -12.74
C THR A 127 19.04 19.20 -12.39
N ALA A 128 20.19 19.29 -13.05
CA ALA A 128 21.14 20.39 -12.83
C ALA A 128 20.63 21.76 -13.33
N ALA A 129 19.60 21.76 -14.18
CA ALA A 129 18.94 22.98 -14.64
C ALA A 129 17.88 23.41 -13.61
N PHE A 130 18.30 24.23 -12.65
CA PHE A 130 17.42 25.12 -11.87
C PHE A 130 17.80 26.55 -12.17
#